data_AF-A0A533RJF0-F1
#
_entry.id   AF-A0A533RJF0-F1
#
_cell.length_a   1.000
_cell.length_b   1.000
_cell.length_c   1.000
_cell.angle_alpha   90.00
_cell.angle_beta   90.00
_cell.angle_gamma   90.00
#
_symmetry.space_group_name_H-M   'P 1'
#
loop_
_entity.id
_entity.type
_entity.pdbx_description
1 polymer ?
#
loop_
_entity_poly.entity_id
_entity_poly.type
_entity_poly.pdbx_seq_one_letter_code
_entity_poly.pdbx_strand_id
1 'polypeptide(L)'
;MKDYLAQIVSQAPPRDAVNAMREYLQARILETLQTRGASGSIVFMGGTALRFLYRIPRFSEDLDFTLEDKDAGYDFEGLMDAVRLAFAREGYAVEVKASSHPTVNKAFIRFPGLEHELGLSADAGRVFSVKVEVDTDPPVGAGIEVTTVRRFVTLRLAHHDKPTLLAGKTAALMLREWVKGRDVFDLVWY
;
A
#
# COMPACT_ATOMS: atom_id res chain seq x y z
N MET A 1 -1.18 -15.84 -12.00
CA MET A 1 -0.96 -14.76 -11.01
C MET A 1 -0.82 -15.32 -9.61
N LYS A 2 -1.79 -16.11 -9.12
CA LYS A 2 -1.66 -16.83 -7.84
C LYS A 2 -0.47 -17.81 -7.79
N ASP A 3 -0.18 -18.52 -8.88
CA ASP A 3 1.01 -19.38 -8.99
C ASP A 3 2.33 -18.60 -8.92
N TYR A 4 2.34 -17.38 -9.48
CA TYR A 4 3.51 -16.51 -9.43
C TYR A 4 3.76 -16.02 -8.00
N LEU A 5 2.70 -15.72 -7.23
CA LEU A 5 2.82 -15.46 -5.79
C LEU A 5 3.39 -16.67 -5.04
N ALA A 6 2.91 -17.89 -5.32
CA ALA A 6 3.45 -19.11 -4.72
C ALA A 6 4.94 -19.30 -5.04
N GLN A 7 5.37 -18.96 -6.26
CA GLN A 7 6.78 -18.96 -6.64
C GLN A 7 7.59 -17.92 -5.84
N ILE A 8 7.10 -16.68 -5.72
CA ILE A 8 7.76 -15.63 -4.92
C ILE A 8 7.92 -16.08 -3.47
N VAL A 9 6.87 -16.66 -2.88
CA VAL A 9 6.87 -17.12 -1.50
C VAL A 9 7.85 -18.28 -1.29
N SER A 10 7.88 -19.26 -2.20
CA SER A 10 8.79 -20.40 -2.08
C SER A 10 10.27 -20.04 -2.27
N GLN A 11 10.57 -18.94 -2.97
CA GLN A 11 11.94 -18.43 -3.15
C GLN A 11 12.38 -17.48 -2.02
N ALA A 12 11.47 -16.99 -1.20
CA ALA A 12 11.79 -16.10 -0.09
C ALA A 12 12.36 -16.88 1.11
N PRO A 13 13.30 -16.32 1.88
CA PRO A 13 13.67 -16.89 3.18
C PRO A 13 12.41 -17.06 4.05
N PRO A 14 12.28 -18.15 4.84
CA PRO A 14 11.06 -18.42 5.61
C PRO A 14 10.61 -17.25 6.50
N ARG A 15 11.57 -16.53 7.11
CA ARG A 15 11.30 -15.35 7.95
C ARG A 15 10.73 -14.15 7.19
N ASP A 16 10.96 -14.09 5.88
CA ASP A 16 10.58 -12.98 5.00
C ASP A 16 9.39 -13.34 4.10
N ALA A 17 8.95 -14.61 4.08
CA ALA A 17 7.96 -15.11 3.14
C ALA A 17 6.60 -14.41 3.24
N VAL A 18 6.13 -14.12 4.46
CA VAL A 18 4.90 -13.32 4.69
C VAL A 18 5.06 -11.89 4.15
N ASN A 19 6.25 -11.30 4.29
CA ASN A 19 6.50 -9.96 3.78
C ASN A 19 6.68 -9.93 2.26
N ALA A 20 7.26 -10.97 1.66
CA ALA A 20 7.31 -11.14 0.21
C ALA A 20 5.89 -11.25 -0.39
N MET A 21 5.02 -12.03 0.27
CA MET A 21 3.59 -12.10 -0.07
C MET A 21 2.93 -10.72 0.05
N ARG A 22 3.15 -10.02 1.16
CA ARG A 22 2.61 -8.68 1.42
C ARG A 22 3.00 -7.68 0.34
N GLU A 23 4.29 -7.58 0.03
CA GLU A 23 4.77 -6.61 -0.97
C GLU A 23 4.26 -6.95 -2.37
N TYR A 24 4.14 -8.24 -2.72
CA TYR A 24 3.50 -8.64 -3.97
C TYR A 24 2.05 -8.14 -4.03
N LEU A 25 1.25 -8.41 -3.00
CA LEU A 25 -0.15 -7.98 -2.95
C LEU A 25 -0.27 -6.45 -2.98
N GLN A 26 0.59 -5.73 -2.25
CA GLN A 26 0.68 -4.26 -2.32
C GLN A 26 0.99 -3.79 -3.75
N ALA A 27 1.92 -4.43 -4.46
CA ALA A 27 2.26 -4.11 -5.84
C ALA A 27 1.07 -4.35 -6.80
N ARG A 28 0.33 -5.45 -6.62
CA ARG A 28 -0.90 -5.74 -7.39
C ARG A 28 -2.00 -4.70 -7.16
N ILE A 29 -2.15 -4.23 -5.91
CA ILE A 29 -3.09 -3.16 -5.58
C ILE A 29 -2.68 -1.87 -6.29
N LEU A 30 -1.40 -1.47 -6.18
CA LEU A 30 -0.86 -0.29 -6.84
C LEU A 30 -1.01 -0.36 -8.37
N GLU A 31 -0.77 -1.52 -8.98
CA GLU A 31 -1.00 -1.70 -10.42
C GLU A 31 -2.47 -1.49 -10.78
N THR A 32 -3.39 -2.06 -10.00
CA THR A 32 -4.83 -1.90 -10.27
C THR A 32 -5.23 -0.43 -10.17
N LEU A 33 -4.80 0.28 -9.12
CA LEU A 33 -5.05 1.72 -8.96
C LEU A 33 -4.50 2.52 -10.15
N GLN A 34 -3.28 2.22 -10.59
CA GLN A 34 -2.66 2.85 -11.76
C GLN A 34 -3.47 2.61 -13.04
N THR A 35 -3.91 1.37 -13.31
CA THR A 35 -4.71 1.06 -14.50
C THR A 35 -6.09 1.74 -14.50
N ARG A 36 -6.58 2.14 -13.33
CA ARG A 36 -7.81 2.92 -13.15
C ARG A 36 -7.58 4.43 -13.16
N GLY A 37 -6.36 4.89 -13.44
CA GLY A 37 -6.05 6.31 -13.52
C GLY A 37 -5.96 7.01 -12.16
N ALA A 38 -5.86 6.27 -11.05
CA ALA A 38 -5.87 6.84 -9.70
C ALA A 38 -4.74 7.85 -9.47
N SER A 39 -3.62 7.74 -10.19
CA SER A 39 -2.51 8.70 -10.12
C SER A 39 -2.87 10.12 -10.54
N GLY A 40 -4.04 10.33 -11.16
CA GLY A 40 -4.56 11.68 -11.47
C GLY A 40 -5.24 12.35 -10.28
N SER A 41 -5.61 11.60 -9.23
CA SER A 41 -6.34 12.12 -8.08
C SER A 41 -5.60 11.89 -6.76
N ILE A 42 -4.96 10.73 -6.60
CA ILE A 42 -4.28 10.36 -5.35
C ILE A 42 -2.76 10.20 -5.52
N VAL A 43 -2.02 10.60 -4.49
CA VAL A 43 -0.56 10.59 -4.46
C VAL A 43 -0.04 9.70 -3.34
N PHE A 44 0.87 8.79 -3.67
CA PHE A 44 1.38 7.76 -2.77
C PHE A 44 2.37 8.31 -1.74
N MET A 45 2.24 7.87 -0.48
CA MET A 45 3.07 8.35 0.61
C MET A 45 3.34 7.28 1.68
N GLY A 46 3.94 7.70 2.81
CA GLY A 46 4.12 6.85 3.97
C GLY A 46 5.28 5.86 3.86
N GLY A 47 5.29 4.87 4.76
CA GLY A 47 6.39 3.91 4.88
C GLY A 47 6.52 2.97 3.67
N THR A 48 5.39 2.65 3.03
CA THR A 48 5.38 1.76 1.87
C THR A 48 5.84 2.48 0.62
N ALA A 49 5.56 3.79 0.47
CA ALA A 49 6.19 4.60 -0.57
C ALA A 49 7.72 4.59 -0.42
N LEU A 50 8.24 4.82 0.79
CA LEU A 50 9.69 4.73 1.05
C LEU A 50 10.26 3.36 0.70
N ARG A 51 9.53 2.30 1.06
CA ARG A 51 9.92 0.94 0.72
C ARG A 51 9.98 0.74 -0.79
N PHE A 52 8.94 1.08 -1.54
CA PHE A 52 8.86 0.82 -2.98
C PHE A 52 9.83 1.68 -3.81
N LEU A 53 9.94 2.97 -3.48
CA LEU A 53 10.73 3.96 -4.22
C LEU A 53 12.21 3.90 -3.88
N TYR A 54 12.55 3.77 -2.59
CA TYR A 54 13.93 3.91 -2.12
C TYR A 54 14.50 2.66 -1.45
N ARG A 55 13.74 1.56 -1.40
CA ARG A 55 14.19 0.25 -0.87
C ARG A 55 14.70 0.31 0.57
N ILE A 56 14.06 1.10 1.43
CA ILE A 56 14.44 1.19 2.85
C ILE A 56 14.50 -0.22 3.50
N PRO A 57 15.43 -0.47 4.44
CA PRO A 57 15.70 -1.81 4.98
C PRO A 57 14.70 -2.24 6.07
N ARG A 58 13.41 -1.93 5.90
CA ARG A 58 12.32 -2.47 6.71
C ARG A 58 11.06 -2.68 5.86
N PHE A 59 10.20 -3.59 6.30
CA PHE A 59 8.89 -3.78 5.68
C PHE A 59 7.87 -2.73 6.16
N SER A 60 6.78 -2.58 5.42
CA SER A 60 5.68 -1.68 5.71
C SER A 60 4.35 -2.33 5.32
N GLU A 61 3.30 -2.08 6.08
CA GLU A 61 2.06 -2.85 6.01
C GLU A 61 0.94 -2.18 5.22
N ASP A 62 0.82 -0.86 5.38
CA ASP A 62 -0.30 -0.06 4.88
C ASP A 62 0.06 0.62 3.55
N LEU A 63 -0.94 0.93 2.72
CA LEU A 63 -0.80 1.79 1.56
C LEU A 63 -1.47 3.13 1.87
N ASP A 64 -0.66 4.17 2.02
CA ASP A 64 -1.12 5.51 2.41
C ASP A 64 -1.06 6.46 1.20
N PHE A 65 -2.09 7.27 1.01
CA PHE A 65 -2.16 8.27 -0.06
C PHE A 65 -2.73 9.60 0.44
N THR A 66 -2.46 10.69 -0.27
CA THR A 66 -3.21 11.95 -0.19
C THR A 66 -4.11 12.11 -1.42
N LEU A 67 -5.20 12.86 -1.27
CA LEU A 67 -6.02 13.34 -2.37
C LEU A 67 -5.53 14.73 -2.79
N GLU A 68 -5.07 14.88 -4.03
CA GLU A 68 -4.57 16.16 -4.57
C GLU A 68 -5.64 16.94 -5.33
N ASP A 69 -6.52 16.25 -6.04
CA ASP A 69 -7.58 16.87 -6.83
C ASP A 69 -8.92 16.17 -6.56
N LYS A 70 -9.79 16.88 -5.82
CA LYS A 70 -11.16 16.44 -5.50
C LYS A 70 -12.07 16.45 -6.73
N ASP A 71 -11.78 17.31 -7.71
CA ASP A 71 -12.58 17.52 -8.92
C ASP A 71 -12.17 16.56 -10.05
N ALA A 72 -11.05 15.85 -9.91
CA ALA A 72 -10.57 14.84 -10.86
C ALA A 72 -11.41 13.54 -10.91
N GLY A 73 -12.63 13.53 -10.36
CA GLY A 73 -13.51 12.36 -10.38
C GLY A 73 -13.07 11.23 -9.43
N TYR A 74 -12.50 11.59 -8.28
CA TYR A 74 -12.08 10.64 -7.27
C TYR A 74 -13.25 9.81 -6.72
N ASP A 75 -13.26 8.51 -7.04
CA ASP A 75 -14.21 7.52 -6.54
C ASP A 75 -13.47 6.41 -5.77
N PHE A 76 -13.36 6.59 -4.46
CA PHE A 76 -12.67 5.63 -3.60
C PHE A 76 -13.30 4.24 -3.60
N GLU A 77 -14.63 4.17 -3.54
CA GLU A 77 -15.35 2.90 -3.48
C GLU A 77 -15.24 2.15 -4.80
N GLY A 78 -15.34 2.86 -5.93
CA GLY A 78 -15.10 2.29 -7.26
C GLY A 78 -13.67 1.80 -7.46
N LEU A 79 -12.66 2.52 -6.96
CA LEU A 79 -11.26 2.05 -6.96
C LEU A 79 -11.10 0.76 -6.14
N MET A 80 -11.72 0.69 -4.96
CA MET A 80 -11.65 -0.48 -4.10
C MET A 80 -12.41 -1.68 -4.67
N ASP A 81 -13.54 -1.48 -5.33
CA ASP A 81 -14.25 -2.55 -6.04
C ASP A 81 -13.45 -3.03 -7.27
N ALA A 82 -12.77 -2.13 -7.99
CA ALA A 82 -11.87 -2.52 -9.07
C ALA A 82 -10.73 -3.43 -8.57
N VAL A 83 -10.16 -3.13 -7.40
CA VAL A 83 -9.15 -3.97 -6.74
C VAL A 83 -9.74 -5.34 -6.38
N ARG A 84 -10.94 -5.37 -5.77
CA ARG A 84 -11.65 -6.62 -5.46
C ARG A 84 -11.84 -7.48 -6.70
N LEU A 85 -12.34 -6.89 -7.79
CA LEU A 85 -12.60 -7.59 -9.05
C LEU A 85 -11.31 -8.11 -9.71
N ALA A 86 -10.21 -7.34 -9.65
CA ALA A 86 -8.93 -7.77 -10.17
C ALA A 86 -8.43 -9.04 -9.46
N PHE A 87 -8.42 -9.04 -8.12
CA PHE A 87 -8.00 -10.21 -7.36
C PHE A 87 -8.96 -11.41 -7.50
N ALA A 88 -10.28 -11.16 -7.53
CA ALA A 88 -11.25 -12.23 -7.75
C ALA A 88 -11.03 -12.93 -9.11
N ARG A 89 -10.75 -12.16 -10.17
CA ARG A 89 -10.40 -12.69 -11.50
C ARG A 89 -9.10 -13.48 -11.52
N GLU A 90 -8.17 -13.15 -10.63
CA GLU A 90 -6.91 -13.87 -10.46
C GLU A 90 -7.05 -15.14 -9.59
N GLY A 91 -8.25 -15.45 -9.09
CA GLY A 91 -8.52 -16.67 -8.31
C GLY A 91 -8.27 -16.54 -6.80
N TYR A 92 -8.21 -15.32 -6.28
CA TYR A 92 -8.12 -15.08 -4.84
C TYR A 92 -9.50 -15.05 -4.20
N ALA A 93 -9.63 -15.69 -3.04
CA ALA A 93 -10.71 -15.37 -2.10
C ALA A 93 -10.41 -13.99 -1.53
N VAL A 94 -11.22 -12.99 -1.89
CA VAL A 94 -10.99 -11.59 -1.53
C VAL A 94 -12.28 -10.93 -1.05
N GLU A 95 -12.18 -10.22 0.07
CA GLU A 95 -13.22 -9.36 0.61
C GLU A 95 -12.68 -7.94 0.70
N VAL A 96 -13.50 -6.94 0.41
CA VAL A 96 -13.11 -5.54 0.61
C VAL A 96 -14.13 -4.87 1.51
N LYS A 97 -13.62 -4.24 2.58
CA LYS A 97 -14.41 -3.39 3.47
C LYS A 97 -13.91 -1.97 3.33
N ALA A 98 -14.62 -1.15 2.57
CA ALA A 98 -14.34 0.26 2.38
C ALA A 98 -15.27 1.12 3.23
N SER A 99 -14.78 2.27 3.68
CA SER A 99 -15.56 3.28 4.37
C SER A 99 -14.98 4.65 4.04
N SER A 100 -15.85 5.54 3.58
CA SER A 100 -15.50 6.90 3.18
C SER A 100 -15.91 7.87 4.30
N HIS A 101 -15.00 8.76 4.69
CA HIS A 101 -15.25 9.81 5.69
C HIS A 101 -14.74 11.16 5.16
N PRO A 102 -15.17 12.31 5.73
CA PRO A 102 -14.78 13.62 5.21
C PRO A 102 -13.27 13.89 5.15
N THR A 103 -12.49 13.28 6.06
CA THR A 103 -11.04 13.52 6.18
C THR A 103 -10.19 12.33 5.77
N VAL A 104 -10.67 11.10 5.95
CA VAL A 104 -9.90 9.90 5.61
C VAL A 104 -10.82 8.82 5.05
N ASN A 105 -10.55 8.42 3.82
CA ASN A 105 -11.14 7.22 3.25
C ASN A 105 -10.25 6.03 3.59
N LYS A 106 -10.85 4.92 4.02
CA LYS A 106 -10.12 3.73 4.44
C LYS A 106 -10.75 2.46 3.89
N ALA A 107 -9.91 1.51 3.52
CA ALA A 107 -10.34 0.18 3.12
C ALA A 107 -9.42 -0.90 3.65
N PHE A 108 -10.01 -2.05 3.97
CA PHE A 108 -9.30 -3.30 4.22
C PHE A 108 -9.56 -4.27 3.09
N ILE A 109 -8.50 -4.59 2.34
CA ILE A 109 -8.51 -5.66 1.33
C ILE A 109 -8.05 -6.93 2.04
N ARG A 110 -8.96 -7.88 2.18
CA ARG A 110 -8.82 -9.07 3.03
C ARG A 110 -8.72 -10.31 2.16
N PHE A 111 -7.81 -11.20 2.52
CA PHE A 111 -7.55 -12.47 1.85
C PHE A 111 -7.68 -13.61 2.86
N PRO A 112 -8.90 -14.11 3.11
CA PRO A 112 -9.12 -15.23 4.02
C PRO A 112 -8.43 -16.50 3.54
N GLY A 113 -7.74 -17.21 4.44
CA GLY A 113 -7.11 -18.50 4.14
C GLY A 113 -5.86 -18.44 3.26
N LEU A 114 -5.50 -17.28 2.69
CA LEU A 114 -4.39 -17.16 1.74
C LEU A 114 -3.04 -17.61 2.33
N GLU A 115 -2.76 -17.25 3.58
CA GLU A 115 -1.53 -17.69 4.25
C GLU A 115 -1.50 -19.23 4.41
N HIS A 116 -2.64 -19.86 4.67
CA HIS A 116 -2.74 -21.31 4.76
C HIS A 116 -2.59 -21.98 3.38
N GLU A 117 -3.23 -21.44 2.35
CA GLU A 117 -3.08 -21.91 0.96
C GLU A 117 -1.60 -21.88 0.49
N LEU A 118 -0.82 -20.91 0.98
CA LEU A 118 0.59 -20.75 0.65
C LEU A 118 1.54 -21.50 1.61
N GLY A 119 1.01 -22.25 2.58
CA GLY A 119 1.82 -22.96 3.57
C GLY A 119 2.55 -22.05 4.58
N LEU A 120 2.14 -20.79 4.70
CA LEU A 120 2.70 -19.80 5.63
C LEU A 120 2.06 -19.86 7.03
N SER A 121 0.87 -20.46 7.14
CA SER A 121 0.16 -20.64 8.40
C SER A 121 -0.56 -21.98 8.45
N ALA A 122 -0.60 -22.62 9.63
CA ALA A 122 -1.41 -23.81 9.87
C ALA A 122 -2.90 -23.49 10.12
N ASP A 123 -3.23 -22.22 10.35
CA ASP A 123 -4.60 -21.78 10.62
C ASP A 123 -5.31 -21.39 9.31
N ALA A 124 -6.22 -22.25 8.85
CA ALA A 124 -7.04 -22.01 7.67
C ALA A 124 -8.02 -20.83 7.82
N GLY A 125 -8.35 -20.42 9.04
CA GLY A 125 -9.21 -19.28 9.34
C GLY A 125 -8.49 -17.93 9.34
N ARG A 126 -7.15 -17.93 9.24
CA ARG A 126 -6.34 -16.71 9.28
C ARG A 126 -6.65 -15.81 8.09
N VAL A 127 -6.87 -14.53 8.36
CA VAL A 127 -7.16 -13.53 7.33
C VAL A 127 -5.98 -12.57 7.22
N PHE A 128 -5.31 -12.59 6.07
CA PHE A 128 -4.34 -11.57 5.73
C PHE A 128 -5.07 -10.31 5.24
N SER A 129 -4.55 -9.12 5.55
CA SER A 129 -5.14 -7.89 5.03
C SER A 129 -4.10 -6.82 4.70
N VAL A 130 -4.42 -6.02 3.68
CA VAL A 130 -3.71 -4.80 3.32
C VAL A 130 -4.68 -3.64 3.54
N LYS A 131 -4.25 -2.66 4.33
CA LYS A 131 -5.01 -1.43 4.55
C LYS A 131 -4.65 -0.41 3.46
N VAL A 132 -5.65 0.25 2.91
CA VAL A 132 -5.51 1.40 2.02
C VAL A 132 -6.14 2.59 2.71
N GLU A 133 -5.40 3.69 2.85
CA GLU A 133 -5.89 4.95 3.39
C GLU A 133 -5.62 6.09 2.41
N VAL A 134 -6.60 6.97 2.25
CA VAL A 134 -6.46 8.21 1.49
C VAL A 134 -6.88 9.35 2.40
N ASP A 135 -5.92 10.22 2.74
CA ASP A 135 -6.19 11.51 3.38
C ASP A 135 -6.85 12.44 2.37
N THR A 136 -8.10 12.82 2.63
CA THR A 136 -8.90 13.68 1.75
C THR A 136 -8.80 15.15 2.11
N ASP A 137 -8.04 15.50 3.15
CA ASP A 137 -7.77 16.89 3.55
C ASP A 137 -6.27 17.08 3.91
N PRO A 138 -5.35 16.77 2.97
CA PRO A 138 -3.93 16.85 3.25
C PRO A 138 -3.46 18.31 3.36
N PRO A 139 -2.35 18.56 4.09
CA PRO A 139 -1.74 19.88 4.13
C PRO A 139 -1.22 20.31 2.76
N VAL A 140 -1.35 21.60 2.45
CA VAL A 140 -0.87 22.19 1.20
C VAL A 140 0.67 22.25 1.14
N GLY A 141 1.21 22.31 -0.07
CA GLY A 141 2.65 22.51 -0.31
C GLY A 141 3.46 21.23 -0.41
N ALA A 142 2.80 20.08 -0.52
CA ALA A 142 3.43 18.79 -0.76
C ALA A 142 4.00 18.71 -2.20
N GLY A 143 5.27 18.36 -2.33
CA GLY A 143 5.90 18.11 -3.62
C GLY A 143 5.46 16.75 -4.18
N ILE A 144 5.29 16.67 -5.50
CA ILE A 144 4.84 15.45 -6.19
C ILE A 144 5.84 15.08 -7.28
N GLU A 145 6.20 13.80 -7.32
CA GLU A 145 7.02 13.20 -8.36
C GLU A 145 6.33 11.97 -8.95
N VAL A 146 6.74 11.59 -10.16
CA VAL A 146 6.28 10.35 -10.80
C VAL A 146 7.49 9.49 -11.14
N THR A 147 7.61 8.34 -10.47
CA THR A 147 8.74 7.42 -10.65
C THR A 147 8.28 6.08 -11.18
N THR A 148 9.04 5.52 -12.13
CA THR A 148 8.83 4.15 -12.60
C THR A 148 9.68 3.18 -11.78
N VAL A 149 9.05 2.23 -11.09
CA VAL A 149 9.71 1.18 -10.32
C VAL A 149 9.33 -0.20 -10.85
N ARG A 150 10.29 -1.13 -10.83
CA ARG A 150 10.07 -2.54 -11.17
C ARG A 150 10.17 -3.37 -9.89
N ARG A 151 9.01 -3.73 -9.33
CA ARG A 151 8.88 -4.60 -8.14
C ARG A 151 7.66 -5.49 -8.31
N PHE A 152 7.88 -6.77 -8.62
CA PHE A 152 6.89 -7.77 -9.02
C PHE A 152 6.19 -7.46 -10.35
N VAL A 153 5.80 -6.20 -10.56
CA VAL A 153 5.25 -5.63 -11.78
C VAL A 153 5.90 -4.27 -12.07
N THR A 154 5.61 -3.69 -13.24
CA THR A 154 6.07 -2.34 -13.58
C THR A 154 5.04 -1.33 -13.09
N LEU A 155 5.47 -0.47 -12.17
CA LEU A 155 4.63 0.55 -11.54
C LEU A 155 5.17 1.93 -11.91
N ARG A 156 4.29 2.83 -12.32
CA ARG A 156 4.53 4.26 -12.51
C ARG A 156 3.74 5.00 -11.44
N LEU A 157 4.41 5.27 -10.33
CA LEU A 157 3.79 5.77 -9.10
C LEU A 157 3.85 7.29 -9.07
N ALA A 158 2.71 7.96 -8.92
CA ALA A 158 2.67 9.33 -8.42
C ALA A 158 2.84 9.28 -6.90
N HIS A 159 3.81 10.00 -6.38
CA HIS A 159 4.16 9.96 -4.95
C HIS A 159 4.67 11.31 -4.48
N HIS A 160 4.66 11.53 -3.16
CA HIS A 160 5.32 12.70 -2.62
C HIS A 160 6.83 12.65 -2.83
N ASP A 161 7.44 13.80 -3.09
CA ASP A 161 8.89 13.91 -3.26
C ASP A 161 9.64 13.56 -1.96
N LYS A 162 10.96 13.32 -2.07
CA LYS A 162 11.77 12.92 -0.91
C LYS A 162 11.70 13.93 0.25
N PRO A 163 11.80 15.25 0.03
CA PRO A 163 11.64 16.25 1.11
C PRO A 163 10.28 16.21 1.79
N THR A 164 9.19 16.05 1.05
CA THR A 164 7.82 16.00 1.60
C THR A 164 7.62 14.73 2.42
N LEU A 165 8.14 13.60 1.95
CA LEU A 165 8.10 12.35 2.72
C LEU A 165 8.91 12.46 4.02
N LEU A 166 10.04 13.18 4.02
CA LEU A 166 10.80 13.48 5.25
C LEU A 166 10.00 14.36 6.19
N ALA A 167 9.41 15.45 5.68
CA ALA A 167 8.60 16.37 6.46
C ALA A 167 7.43 15.64 7.15
N GLY A 168 6.73 14.75 6.43
CA GLY A 168 5.67 13.93 6.99
C GLY A 168 6.14 13.01 8.13
N LYS A 169 7.36 12.45 8.03
CA LYS A 169 7.94 11.63 9.10
C LYS A 169 8.37 12.45 10.32
N THR A 170 8.95 13.62 10.08
CA THR A 170 9.28 14.58 11.15
C THR A 170 8.02 15.04 11.88
N ALA A 171 6.97 15.40 11.15
CA ALA A 171 5.68 15.77 11.72
C ALA A 171 5.07 14.61 12.54
N ALA A 172 5.10 13.38 12.03
CA ALA A 172 4.62 12.21 12.76
C ALA A 172 5.39 11.96 14.08
N LEU A 173 6.69 12.27 14.13
CA LEU A 173 7.49 12.15 15.35
C LEU A 173 7.18 13.28 16.35
N MET A 174 7.00 14.52 15.87
CA MET A 174 6.79 15.69 16.72
C MET A 174 5.36 15.85 17.23
N LEU A 175 4.36 15.44 16.44
CA LEU A 175 2.95 15.73 16.70
C LEU A 175 2.18 14.55 17.30
N ARG A 176 2.74 13.35 17.32
CA ARG A 176 2.10 12.21 18.00
C ARG A 176 2.30 12.29 19.50
N GLU A 177 1.26 11.88 20.22
CA GLU A 177 1.31 11.73 21.68
C GLU A 177 2.33 10.67 22.15
N TRP A 178 2.75 9.76 21.27
CA TRP A 178 3.76 8.74 21.57
C TRP A 178 4.69 8.47 20.39
N VAL A 179 5.91 8.06 20.73
CA VAL A 179 6.93 7.64 19.76
C VAL A 179 6.59 6.27 19.18
N LYS A 180 6.53 6.17 17.85
CA LYS A 180 6.52 4.87 17.16
C LYS A 180 7.90 4.60 16.58
N GLY A 181 8.54 3.49 16.99
CA GLY A 181 9.91 3.17 16.58
C GLY A 181 10.16 3.16 15.07
N ARG A 182 9.14 2.82 14.27
CA ARG A 182 9.22 2.86 12.79
C ARG A 182 9.42 4.27 12.21
N ASP A 183 8.91 5.31 12.86
CA ASP A 183 9.09 6.69 12.38
C ASP A 183 10.50 7.19 12.70
N VAL A 184 11.07 6.79 13.85
CA VAL A 184 12.49 7.02 14.17
C VAL A 184 13.38 6.31 13.16
N PHE A 185 13.09 5.04 12.85
CA PHE A 185 13.83 4.27 11.84
C PHE A 185 13.80 4.96 10.46
N ASP A 186 12.62 5.44 10.03
CA ASP A 186 12.47 6.13 8.76
C ASP A 186 13.31 7.40 8.71
N LEU A 187 13.37 8.18 9.80
CA LEU A 187 14.20 9.38 9.88
C LEU A 187 15.70 9.06 9.83
N VAL A 188 16.14 8.00 10.51
CA VAL A 188 17.55 7.56 10.47
C VAL A 188 17.98 7.12 9.06
N TRP A 189 17.04 6.67 8.23
CA TRP A 189 17.33 6.29 6.86
C TRP A 189 17.62 7.48 5.92
N TYR A 190 17.04 8.65 6.20
CA TYR A 190 17.16 9.83 5.32
C TYR A 190 18.57 10.38 5.22
#